data_AF-A0A964LYT2-F1
#
_entry.id   AF-A0A964LYT2-F1
#
_cell.length_a   1.000
_cell.length_b   1.000
_cell.length_c   1.000
_cell.angle_alpha   90.00
_cell.angle_beta   90.00
_cell.angle_gamma   90.00
#
_symmetry.space_group_name_H-M   'P 1'
#
loop_
_entity.id
_entity.type
_entity.pdbx_description
1 polymer ?
#
loop_
_entity_poly.entity_id
_entity_poly.type
_entity_poly.pdbx_seq_one_letter_code
_entity_poly.pdbx_strand_id
1 'polypeptide(L)'
;MSKTETQSEALRLAALLQCGADDLMWILHCEMLKETVGDAAAELRRLDAEVRELKMTVQHESLCVEAAKERIEALDAENKALRADAERYRWLRVQPDDCSAPRIDICHWTCEPGDSVNNGEGLRGDAADQAIDAAMAAAKTGDAA
;
A
#
# COMPACT_ATOMS: atom_id res chain seq x y z
N MET A 1 -35.46 45.40 3.08
CA MET A 1 -36.73 45.18 3.80
C MET A 1 -37.88 45.60 2.90
N SER A 2 -38.65 44.64 2.39
CA SER A 2 -39.82 44.95 1.57
C SER A 2 -41.01 45.32 2.48
N LYS A 3 -41.97 46.11 1.98
CA LYS A 3 -43.19 46.52 2.72
C LYS A 3 -43.97 45.34 3.33
N THR A 4 -43.81 44.15 2.78
CA THR A 4 -44.51 42.93 3.19
C THR A 4 -43.88 42.24 4.40
N GLU A 5 -42.55 42.33 4.59
CA GLU A 5 -41.88 41.85 5.81
C GLU A 5 -42.32 42.65 7.04
N THR A 6 -42.39 43.98 6.89
CA THR A 6 -42.72 44.90 7.99
C THR A 6 -44.18 44.76 8.45
N GLN A 7 -45.10 44.46 7.54
CA GLN A 7 -46.50 44.17 7.90
C GLN A 7 -46.65 42.80 8.58
N SER A 8 -45.85 41.81 8.21
CA SER A 8 -45.89 40.47 8.82
C SER A 8 -45.34 40.48 10.25
N GLU A 9 -44.28 41.23 10.52
CA GLU A 9 -43.74 41.44 11.87
C GLU A 9 -44.73 42.21 12.76
N ALA A 10 -45.37 43.25 12.24
CA ALA A 10 -46.37 44.02 12.98
C ALA A 10 -47.60 43.17 13.39
N LEU A 11 -48.05 42.26 12.52
CA LEU A 11 -49.13 41.32 12.82
C LEU A 11 -48.72 40.27 13.86
N ARG A 12 -47.46 39.78 13.81
CA ARG A 12 -46.91 38.88 14.85
C ARG A 12 -46.87 39.55 16.23
N LEU A 13 -46.39 40.79 16.29
CA LEU A 13 -46.34 41.60 17.51
C LEU A 13 -47.74 41.86 18.09
N ALA A 14 -48.72 42.16 17.24
CA ALA A 14 -50.10 42.39 17.67
C ALA A 14 -50.76 41.11 18.24
N ALA A 15 -50.46 39.93 17.67
CA ALA A 15 -50.94 38.66 18.17
C ALA A 15 -50.29 38.27 19.52
N LEU A 16 -48.99 38.53 19.69
CA LEU A 16 -48.27 38.32 20.96
C LEU A 16 -48.88 39.16 22.10
N LEU A 17 -49.30 40.40 21.83
CA LEU A 17 -49.92 41.29 22.82
C LEU A 17 -51.33 40.84 23.29
N GLN A 18 -52.00 39.94 22.56
CA GLN A 18 -53.31 39.38 22.94
C GLN A 18 -53.22 38.09 23.76
N CYS A 19 -52.04 37.47 23.84
CA CYS A 19 -51.80 36.22 24.58
C CYS A 19 -51.56 36.50 26.07
N GLY A 20 -52.00 35.57 26.94
CA GLY A 20 -51.70 35.62 28.38
C GLY A 20 -50.20 35.43 28.65
N ALA A 21 -49.72 35.79 29.85
CA ALA A 21 -48.29 35.70 30.20
C ALA A 21 -47.71 34.27 30.03
N ASP A 22 -48.51 33.24 30.29
CA ASP A 22 -48.11 31.84 30.13
C ASP A 22 -47.98 31.43 28.65
N ASP A 23 -48.88 31.93 27.79
CA ASP A 23 -48.84 31.68 26.34
C ASP A 23 -47.65 32.39 25.67
N LEU A 24 -47.33 33.61 26.11
CA LEU A 24 -46.17 34.36 25.65
C LEU A 24 -44.85 33.64 25.98
N MET A 25 -44.74 33.10 27.19
CA MET A 25 -43.55 32.36 27.64
C MET A 25 -43.39 31.06 26.85
N TRP A 26 -44.49 30.35 26.58
CA TRP A 26 -44.48 29.16 25.73
C TRP A 26 -44.06 29.46 24.29
N ILE A 27 -44.55 30.57 23.69
CA ILE A 27 -44.18 30.98 22.33
C ILE A 27 -42.67 31.29 22.25
N LEU A 28 -42.15 32.09 23.19
CA LEU A 28 -40.72 32.41 23.25
C LEU A 28 -39.86 31.16 23.43
N HIS A 29 -40.28 30.23 24.29
CA HIS A 29 -39.58 28.95 24.48
C HIS A 29 -39.57 28.14 23.17
N CYS A 30 -40.71 28.08 22.46
CA CYS A 30 -40.79 27.38 21.18
C CYS A 30 -39.89 28.00 20.10
N GLU A 31 -39.75 29.32 20.06
CA GLU A 31 -38.85 30.01 19.13
C GLU A 31 -37.38 29.72 19.47
N MET A 32 -37.00 29.80 20.74
CA MET A 32 -35.66 29.44 21.21
C MET A 32 -35.31 27.98 20.91
N LEU A 33 -36.26 27.05 21.09
CA LEU A 33 -36.07 25.65 20.72
C LEU A 33 -35.89 25.45 19.22
N LYS A 34 -36.62 26.20 18.37
CA LYS A 34 -36.46 26.10 16.91
C LYS A 34 -35.09 26.57 16.46
N GLU A 35 -34.58 27.66 17.04
CA GLU A 35 -33.24 28.18 16.74
C GLU A 35 -32.16 27.15 17.13
N THR A 36 -32.18 26.69 18.37
CA THR A 36 -31.21 25.70 18.87
C THR A 36 -31.24 24.37 18.10
N VAL A 37 -32.43 23.87 17.73
CA VAL A 37 -32.56 22.68 16.88
C VAL A 37 -32.07 22.96 15.45
N GLY A 38 -32.32 24.16 14.93
CA GLY A 38 -31.82 24.60 13.62
C GLY A 38 -30.30 24.60 13.54
N ASP A 39 -29.64 25.17 14.56
CA ASP A 39 -28.19 25.21 14.69
C ASP A 39 -27.61 23.80 14.81
N ALA A 40 -28.19 22.95 15.66
CA ALA A 40 -27.78 21.56 15.80
C ALA A 40 -27.92 20.79 14.47
N ALA A 41 -28.99 21.02 13.71
CA ALA A 41 -29.20 20.40 12.40
C ALA A 41 -28.23 20.92 11.33
N ALA A 42 -27.78 22.18 11.43
CA ALA A 42 -26.74 22.72 10.56
C ALA A 42 -25.39 22.06 10.86
N GLU A 43 -25.05 21.93 12.14
CA GLU A 43 -23.79 21.31 12.57
C GLU A 43 -23.73 19.82 12.22
N LEU A 44 -24.84 19.08 12.39
CA LEU A 44 -24.92 17.68 11.96
C LEU A 44 -24.68 17.53 10.46
N ARG A 45 -25.19 18.44 9.63
CA ARG A 45 -24.94 18.43 8.17
C ARG A 45 -23.48 18.73 7.83
N ARG A 46 -22.85 19.64 8.57
CA ARG A 46 -21.42 19.96 8.42
C ARG A 46 -20.56 18.73 8.74
N LEU A 47 -20.79 18.12 9.90
CA LEU A 47 -20.06 16.93 10.34
C LEU A 47 -20.28 15.74 9.40
N ASP A 48 -21.50 15.54 8.91
CA ASP A 48 -21.81 14.49 7.95
C ASP A 48 -21.07 14.68 6.61
N ALA A 49 -20.87 15.92 6.17
CA ALA A 49 -20.03 16.21 5.00
C ALA A 49 -18.55 15.89 5.27
N GLU A 50 -18.03 16.29 6.43
CA GLU A 50 -16.65 16.03 6.86
C GLU A 50 -16.37 14.51 6.98
N VAL A 51 -17.31 13.75 7.54
CA VAL A 51 -17.22 12.28 7.63
C VAL A 51 -17.17 11.63 6.25
N ARG A 52 -17.95 12.13 5.27
CA ARG A 52 -17.89 11.61 3.90
C ARG A 52 -16.54 11.87 3.26
N GLU A 53 -15.98 13.06 3.44
CA GLU A 53 -14.67 13.42 2.91
C GLU A 53 -13.57 12.53 3.51
N LEU A 54 -13.53 12.41 4.84
CA LEU A 54 -12.57 11.55 5.53
C LEU A 54 -12.69 10.09 5.08
N LYS A 55 -13.90 9.60 4.87
CA LYS A 55 -14.12 8.23 4.39
C LYS A 55 -13.52 8.00 3.01
N MET A 56 -13.61 8.98 2.11
CA MET A 56 -13.00 8.90 0.79
C MET A 56 -11.46 8.90 0.89
N THR A 57 -10.90 9.74 1.76
CA THR A 57 -9.45 9.80 2.00
C THR A 57 -8.94 8.48 2.56
N VAL A 58 -9.59 7.93 3.60
CA VAL A 58 -9.21 6.64 4.18
C VAL A 58 -9.30 5.51 3.15
N GLN A 59 -10.31 5.52 2.30
CA GLN A 59 -10.42 4.53 1.22
C GLN A 59 -9.28 4.65 0.22
N HIS A 60 -8.90 5.87 -0.17
CA HIS A 60 -7.78 6.09 -1.06
C HIS A 60 -6.45 5.65 -0.45
N GLU A 61 -6.18 6.06 0.80
CA GLU A 61 -4.97 5.68 1.53
C GLU A 61 -4.87 4.15 1.72
N SER A 62 -5.99 3.49 2.00
CA SER A 62 -6.05 2.03 2.10
C SER A 62 -5.58 1.35 0.80
N LEU A 63 -6.04 1.84 -0.36
CA LEU A 63 -5.59 1.32 -1.66
C LEU A 63 -4.10 1.57 -1.90
N CYS A 64 -3.58 2.75 -1.52
CA CYS A 64 -2.16 3.05 -1.63
C CYS A 64 -1.30 2.15 -0.73
N VAL A 65 -1.76 1.85 0.48
CA VAL A 65 -1.07 0.97 1.42
C VAL A 65 -1.00 -0.45 0.88
N GLU A 66 -2.08 -1.00 0.33
CA GLU A 66 -2.05 -2.34 -0.27
C GLU A 66 -1.10 -2.42 -1.47
N ALA A 67 -1.14 -1.43 -2.38
CA ALA A 67 -0.19 -1.37 -3.49
C ALA A 67 1.27 -1.26 -3.03
N ALA A 68 1.53 -0.52 -1.94
CA ALA A 68 2.86 -0.43 -1.36
C ALA A 68 3.34 -1.77 -0.77
N LYS A 69 2.45 -2.52 -0.10
CA LYS A 69 2.77 -3.86 0.42
C LYS A 69 3.16 -4.82 -0.69
N GLU A 70 2.35 -4.88 -1.76
CA GLU A 70 2.66 -5.72 -2.93
C GLU A 70 4.02 -5.36 -3.54
N ARG A 71 4.33 -4.06 -3.62
CA ARG A 71 5.63 -3.61 -4.14
C ARG A 71 6.80 -4.01 -3.23
N ILE A 72 6.63 -3.93 -1.92
CA ILE A 72 7.65 -4.35 -0.95
C ILE A 72 7.91 -5.85 -1.07
N GLU A 73 6.85 -6.66 -1.13
CA GLU A 73 6.98 -8.12 -1.27
C GLU A 73 7.72 -8.51 -2.56
N ALA A 74 7.40 -7.85 -3.67
CA ALA A 74 8.10 -8.06 -4.94
C ALA A 74 9.60 -7.69 -4.85
N LEU A 75 9.92 -6.55 -4.24
CA LEU A 75 11.30 -6.11 -4.05
C LEU A 75 12.08 -7.02 -3.09
N ASP A 76 11.44 -7.55 -2.06
CA ASP A 76 12.05 -8.49 -1.13
C ASP A 76 12.37 -9.83 -1.81
N ALA A 77 11.47 -10.32 -2.67
CA ALA A 77 11.72 -11.52 -3.48
C ALA A 77 12.90 -11.30 -4.45
N GLU A 78 12.93 -10.16 -5.14
CA GLU A 78 14.03 -9.77 -6.02
C GLU A 78 15.37 -9.65 -5.26
N ASN A 79 15.36 -9.01 -4.08
CA ASN A 79 16.57 -8.85 -3.27
C ASN A 79 17.11 -10.20 -2.79
N LYS A 80 16.23 -11.13 -2.40
CA LYS A 80 16.63 -12.49 -2.00
C LYS A 80 17.27 -13.25 -3.16
N ALA A 81 16.68 -13.17 -4.36
CA ALA A 81 17.25 -13.79 -5.56
C ALA A 81 18.65 -13.22 -5.87
N LEU A 82 18.78 -11.89 -5.91
CA LEU A 82 20.06 -11.22 -6.17
C LEU A 82 21.14 -11.55 -5.12
N ARG A 83 20.74 -11.72 -3.85
CA ARG A 83 21.68 -12.15 -2.80
C ARG A 83 22.15 -13.58 -3.00
N ALA A 84 21.26 -14.49 -3.39
CA ALA A 84 21.62 -15.88 -3.70
C ALA A 84 22.58 -15.93 -4.91
N ASP A 85 22.28 -15.19 -5.98
CA ASP A 85 23.17 -15.08 -7.15
C ASP A 85 24.55 -14.53 -6.76
N ALA A 86 24.59 -13.48 -5.94
CA ALA A 86 25.84 -12.89 -5.48
C ALA A 86 26.65 -13.86 -4.60
N GLU A 87 25.99 -14.69 -3.79
CA GLU A 87 26.63 -15.72 -2.98
C GLU A 87 27.22 -16.83 -3.86
N ARG A 88 26.45 -17.34 -4.82
CA ARG A 88 26.92 -18.31 -5.82
C ARG A 88 28.15 -17.80 -6.56
N TYR A 89 28.10 -16.56 -7.05
CA TYR A 89 29.22 -15.96 -7.76
C TYR A 89 30.47 -15.80 -6.89
N ARG A 90 30.31 -15.38 -5.62
CA ARG A 90 31.43 -15.30 -4.68
C ARG A 90 32.05 -16.66 -4.41
N TRP A 91 31.23 -17.70 -4.26
CA TRP A 91 31.70 -19.06 -4.02
C TRP A 91 32.49 -19.61 -5.21
N LEU A 92 32.01 -19.41 -6.44
CA LEU A 92 32.72 -19.82 -7.65
C LEU A 92 34.10 -19.15 -7.77
N ARG A 93 34.21 -17.86 -7.40
CA ARG A 93 35.47 -17.10 -7.49
C ARG A 93 36.57 -17.54 -6.52
N VAL A 94 36.23 -18.22 -5.44
CA VAL A 94 37.20 -18.65 -4.42
C VAL A 94 37.63 -20.10 -4.58
N GLN A 95 37.08 -20.81 -5.58
CA GLN A 95 37.48 -22.18 -5.83
C GLN A 95 38.94 -22.27 -6.31
N PRO A 96 39.67 -23.33 -5.94
CA PRO A 96 41.00 -23.59 -6.47
C PRO A 96 40.99 -23.75 -7.99
N ASP A 97 42.04 -23.29 -8.66
CA ASP A 97 42.20 -23.44 -10.11
C ASP A 97 42.70 -24.85 -10.52
N ASP A 98 42.76 -25.80 -9.56
CA ASP A 98 43.17 -27.17 -9.82
C ASP A 98 41.97 -28.12 -9.94
N CYS A 99 42.15 -29.22 -10.69
CA CYS A 99 41.11 -30.22 -10.91
C CYS A 99 41.19 -31.36 -9.88
N SER A 100 41.72 -31.10 -8.68
CA SER A 100 41.91 -32.14 -7.66
C SER A 100 40.59 -32.61 -7.03
N ALA A 101 39.53 -31.81 -7.16
CA ALA A 101 38.17 -32.13 -6.73
C ALA A 101 37.15 -31.73 -7.82
N PRO A 102 35.94 -32.35 -7.83
CA PRO A 102 34.85 -31.91 -8.70
C PRO A 102 34.52 -30.44 -8.48
N ARG A 103 34.47 -29.66 -9.56
CA ARG A 103 34.19 -28.21 -9.53
C ARG A 103 33.28 -27.79 -10.67
N ILE A 104 32.68 -26.62 -10.52
CA ILE A 104 31.86 -25.99 -11.56
C ILE A 104 32.67 -24.82 -12.13
N ASP A 105 33.03 -24.92 -13.41
CA ASP A 105 33.81 -23.90 -14.11
C ASP A 105 32.92 -23.02 -15.00
N ILE A 106 33.23 -21.72 -14.98
CA ILE A 106 32.68 -20.77 -15.96
C ILE A 106 33.59 -20.78 -17.18
N CYS A 107 33.23 -21.56 -18.19
CA CYS A 107 34.02 -21.69 -19.42
C CYS A 107 33.48 -20.77 -20.54
N HIS A 108 34.39 -20.10 -21.24
CA HIS A 108 34.08 -19.42 -22.51
C HIS A 108 34.37 -20.36 -23.68
N TRP A 109 33.37 -20.57 -24.55
CA TRP A 109 33.46 -21.50 -25.68
C TRP A 109 33.60 -20.70 -26.97
N THR A 110 34.75 -20.81 -27.63
CA THR A 110 34.95 -20.32 -29.00
C THR A 110 34.89 -21.49 -29.96
N CYS A 111 34.04 -21.40 -30.98
CA CYS A 111 34.02 -22.36 -32.07
C CYS A 111 35.03 -21.91 -33.13
N GLU A 112 36.24 -22.48 -33.12
CA GLU A 112 37.19 -22.26 -34.21
C GLU A 112 36.82 -23.12 -35.43
N PRO A 113 37.04 -22.64 -36.67
CA PRO A 113 36.77 -23.44 -37.87
C PRO A 113 37.64 -24.70 -37.90
N GLY A 114 37.06 -25.85 -37.55
CA GLY A 114 37.73 -27.16 -37.56
C GLY A 114 37.68 -27.92 -36.24
N ASP A 115 37.34 -27.27 -35.12
CA ASP A 115 37.19 -27.95 -33.83
C ASP A 115 35.79 -28.57 -33.71
N SER A 116 35.70 -29.85 -34.06
CA SER A 116 34.45 -30.62 -34.01
C SER A 116 34.28 -31.45 -32.75
N VAL A 117 34.97 -31.15 -31.65
CA VAL A 117 34.92 -32.02 -30.46
C VAL A 117 34.97 -31.24 -29.15
N ASN A 118 33.89 -30.54 -28.85
CA ASN A 118 33.58 -30.28 -27.44
C ASN A 118 32.41 -31.19 -27.04
N ASN A 119 32.73 -32.40 -26.58
CA ASN A 119 31.75 -33.31 -25.99
C ASN A 119 31.46 -32.86 -24.56
N GLY A 120 30.26 -32.35 -24.31
CA GLY A 120 29.81 -31.99 -22.97
C GLY A 120 28.45 -31.29 -22.97
N GLU A 121 27.72 -31.39 -21.86
CA GLU A 121 26.49 -30.63 -21.64
C GLU A 121 26.80 -29.36 -20.85
N GLY A 122 26.51 -28.19 -21.43
CA GLY A 122 26.61 -26.92 -20.72
C GLY A 122 25.32 -26.62 -19.96
N LEU A 123 25.39 -26.58 -18.63
CA LEU A 123 24.26 -26.15 -17.79
C LEU A 123 24.00 -24.65 -17.98
N ARG A 124 22.72 -24.26 -17.99
CA ARG A 124 22.29 -22.87 -18.20
C ARG A 124 21.12 -22.52 -17.29
N GLY A 125 21.01 -21.24 -16.90
CA GLY A 125 19.94 -20.71 -16.06
C GLY A 125 19.76 -21.52 -14.78
N ASP A 126 18.51 -21.83 -14.43
CA ASP A 126 18.14 -22.54 -13.20
C ASP A 126 18.89 -23.87 -13.00
N ALA A 127 19.22 -24.59 -14.08
CA ALA A 127 19.96 -25.85 -13.99
C ALA A 127 21.42 -25.63 -13.54
N ALA A 128 22.03 -24.51 -13.95
CA ALA A 128 23.35 -24.11 -13.46
C ALA A 128 23.28 -23.67 -11.99
N ASP A 129 22.26 -22.89 -11.62
CA ASP A 129 22.07 -22.44 -10.24
C ASP A 129 21.87 -23.61 -9.28
N GLN A 130 21.02 -24.59 -9.64
CA GLN A 130 20.81 -25.80 -8.85
C GLN A 130 22.09 -26.63 -8.68
N ALA A 131 22.90 -26.75 -9.73
CA ALA A 131 24.16 -27.47 -9.65
C ALA A 131 25.15 -26.75 -8.72
N ILE A 132 25.22 -25.42 -8.77
CA ILE A 132 26.05 -24.62 -7.87
C ILE A 132 25.57 -24.77 -6.42
N ASP A 133 24.27 -24.66 -6.17
CA ASP A 133 23.69 -24.79 -4.83
C ASP A 133 23.95 -26.20 -4.26
N ALA A 134 23.85 -27.25 -5.07
CA ALA A 134 24.15 -28.62 -4.67
C ALA A 134 25.65 -28.81 -4.33
N ALA A 135 26.55 -28.26 -5.15
CA ALA A 135 27.99 -28.33 -4.90
C ALA A 135 28.40 -27.52 -3.66
N MET A 136 27.81 -26.34 -3.46
CA MET A 136 27.98 -25.54 -2.25
C MET A 136 27.50 -26.28 -0.99
N ALA A 137 26.39 -27.01 -1.08
CA ALA A 137 25.88 -27.81 0.02
C ALA A 137 26.80 -28.99 0.36
N ALA A 138 27.25 -29.74 -0.66
CA ALA A 138 28.18 -30.87 -0.51
C ALA A 138 29.51 -30.42 0.14
N ALA A 139 30.05 -29.27 -0.30
CA ALA A 139 31.26 -28.69 0.28
C ALA A 139 31.12 -28.32 1.76
N LYS A 140 29.91 -27.95 2.22
CA LYS A 140 29.63 -27.64 3.63
C LYS A 140 29.51 -28.90 4.50
N THR A 141 29.02 -30.01 3.94
CA THR A 141 28.81 -31.27 4.68
C THR A 141 30.03 -32.18 4.68
N GLY A 142 31.04 -31.90 3.86
CA GLY A 142 32.27 -32.70 3.78
C GLY A 142 32.12 -34.01 3.00
N ASP A 143 30.94 -34.24 2.40
CA ASP A 143 30.74 -35.29 1.41
C ASP A 143 31.25 -34.75 0.07
N ALA A 144 32.45 -35.18 -0.32
CA ALA A 144 32.89 -35.00 -1.69
C ALA A 144 31.95 -35.80 -2.61
N ALA A 145 31.31 -35.09 -3.55
CA ALA A 145 30.51 -35.68 -4.63
C ALA A 145 31.34 -36.62 -5.52
#